data_AF-R5XYS8-F1
#
_entry.id   AF-R5XYS8-F1
#
_cell.length_a   1.000
_cell.length_b   1.000
_cell.length_c   1.000
_cell.angle_alpha   90.00
_cell.angle_beta   90.00
_cell.angle_gamma   90.00
#
_symmetry.space_group_name_H-M   'P 1'
#
loop_
_entity.id
_entity.type
_entity.pdbx_description
1 polymer ?
#
loop_
_entity_poly.entity_id
_entity_poly.type
_entity_poly.pdbx_seq_one_letter_code
_entity_poly.pdbx_strand_id
1 'polypeptide(L)'
;MEIKEKIRLPRADYPEQVGISSKTISELIEDFRAQNIEVHSIMILREGKVAYETWAAPYSPEYPHMMYSVSKSFTSTAVGFAIAEGLMTLETKLIDIFPEYRPKIKDENLEKLNVHHLLSMQSGKNVSVFSDKAKNHWIKDYFDSAWKFSPGDGHWQYISENQYMLCAMLTRITGMSVVEFLTPRLFEPLGIDVPFWEHDIDGIEAGGWGLYLKTEDLAKFMFCYQQHGMFNGKQVIPEKWTYLAQKQHANNSPFTNVIDSQCGYGYCFWRCGGINGYRADGMFSQFGIVSNDDDIVYVMTAGEINEQKTRDCIWRHFNNLIIENDSEPTPKNKPELGALPDDLEPREHSIFEKSLDGKTIAMQINPILNAAGFPFSMLPIPIVYMSGNRAGNVDNIVFRFDGDTCTMSWDEGDEHNTILCGMDGKARTSPIKLAGMNFTAFSTAAWLDENTLEVHMRPVGGICMRKIKLNFNGHIVTLRPSSQMPMSAMAESLALDVDSFFPPILHKFGLIAFDQLPGIIDAPILGRIK
;
A
#
# COMPACT_ATOMS: atom_id res chain seq x y z
N MET A 1 -17.52 -14.56 24.88
CA MET A 1 -16.68 -13.62 24.12
C MET A 1 -17.49 -12.33 24.05
N GLU A 2 -17.19 -11.35 24.90
CA GLU A 2 -17.86 -10.05 24.82
C GLU A 2 -17.49 -9.42 23.46
N ILE A 3 -18.50 -9.05 22.68
CA ILE A 3 -18.30 -8.25 21.47
C ILE A 3 -17.84 -6.89 21.99
N LYS A 4 -16.52 -6.62 22.00
CA LYS A 4 -16.01 -5.28 22.28
C LYS A 4 -16.68 -4.33 21.27
N GLU A 5 -17.45 -3.37 21.78
CA GLU A 5 -18.11 -2.37 20.95
C GLU A 5 -17.03 -1.63 20.14
N LYS A 6 -17.16 -1.60 18.81
CA LYS A 6 -16.14 -0.99 17.94
C LYS A 6 -16.07 0.51 18.24
N ILE A 7 -14.93 0.97 18.72
CA ILE A 7 -14.69 2.39 18.97
C ILE A 7 -14.69 3.10 17.60
N ARG A 8 -15.69 3.95 17.37
CA ARG A 8 -15.83 4.76 16.16
C ARG A 8 -15.49 6.22 16.50
N LEU A 9 -14.88 6.93 15.56
CA LEU A 9 -14.69 8.37 15.71
C LEU A 9 -16.06 9.07 15.70
N PRO A 10 -16.29 10.09 16.54
CA PRO A 10 -17.54 10.83 16.49
C PRO A 10 -17.66 11.53 15.14
N ARG A 11 -18.89 11.60 14.60
CA ARG A 11 -19.17 12.21 13.30
C ARG A 11 -19.88 13.54 13.52
N ALA A 12 -19.56 14.52 12.69
CA ALA A 12 -20.39 15.71 12.52
C ALA A 12 -21.64 15.33 11.70
N ASP A 13 -22.74 16.06 11.89
CA ASP A 13 -23.97 15.90 11.11
C ASP A 13 -23.74 16.30 9.64
N TYR A 14 -22.89 17.30 9.42
CA TYR A 14 -22.44 17.79 8.11
C TYR A 14 -21.08 18.51 8.23
N PRO A 15 -20.29 18.63 7.15
CA PRO A 15 -18.93 19.19 7.20
C PRO A 15 -18.86 20.61 7.80
N GLU A 16 -19.82 21.49 7.48
CA GLU A 16 -19.84 22.89 7.91
C GLU A 16 -19.99 23.05 9.43
N GLN A 17 -20.56 22.06 10.13
CA GLN A 17 -20.72 22.06 11.59
C GLN A 17 -19.36 22.19 12.32
N VAL A 18 -18.30 21.68 11.71
CA VAL A 18 -16.92 21.77 12.20
C VAL A 18 -16.04 22.63 11.27
N GLY A 19 -16.69 23.51 10.50
CA GLY A 19 -16.04 24.50 9.65
C GLY A 19 -15.33 23.92 8.43
N ILE A 20 -15.74 22.75 7.94
CA ILE A 20 -15.23 22.19 6.69
C ILE A 20 -16.20 22.50 5.54
N SER A 21 -15.70 23.07 4.45
CA SER A 21 -16.45 23.41 3.24
C SER A 21 -16.75 22.17 2.40
N SER A 22 -18.02 21.73 2.41
CA SER A 22 -18.44 20.64 1.51
C SER A 22 -18.40 21.04 0.04
N LYS A 23 -18.53 22.34 -0.28
CA LYS A 23 -18.30 22.87 -1.63
C LYS A 23 -16.86 22.61 -2.10
N THR A 24 -15.88 22.89 -1.24
CA THR A 24 -14.46 22.67 -1.57
C THR A 24 -14.13 21.18 -1.64
N ILE A 25 -14.79 20.35 -0.84
CA ILE A 25 -14.71 18.88 -0.98
C ILE A 25 -15.24 18.44 -2.36
N SER A 26 -16.36 18.99 -2.85
CA SER A 26 -16.84 18.71 -4.21
C SER A 26 -15.81 19.14 -5.27
N GLU A 27 -15.26 20.34 -5.15
CA GLU A 27 -14.25 20.87 -6.08
C GLU A 27 -12.99 19.98 -6.11
N LEU A 28 -12.53 19.50 -4.95
CA LEU A 28 -11.42 18.55 -4.83
C LEU A 28 -11.72 17.22 -5.53
N ILE A 29 -12.93 16.68 -5.35
CA ILE A 29 -13.34 15.43 -6.01
C ILE A 29 -13.41 15.60 -7.53
N GLU A 30 -13.96 16.71 -8.02
CA GLU A 30 -13.97 17.00 -9.47
C GLU A 30 -12.55 17.18 -10.02
N ASP A 31 -11.64 17.76 -9.24
CA ASP A 31 -10.24 17.92 -9.63
C ASP A 31 -9.52 16.57 -9.72
N PHE A 32 -9.74 15.65 -8.77
CA PHE A 32 -9.25 14.27 -8.88
C PHE A 32 -9.76 13.59 -10.15
N ARG A 33 -11.05 13.74 -10.49
CA ARG A 33 -11.62 13.20 -11.73
C ARG A 33 -11.01 13.83 -12.97
N ALA A 34 -10.87 15.16 -12.99
CA ALA A 34 -10.27 15.90 -14.10
C ALA A 34 -8.80 15.51 -14.34
N GLN A 35 -8.08 15.17 -13.27
CA GLN A 35 -6.72 14.66 -13.32
C GLN A 35 -6.65 13.14 -13.56
N ASN A 36 -7.77 12.42 -13.66
CA ASN A 36 -7.82 10.96 -13.79
C ASN A 36 -7.08 10.23 -12.65
N ILE A 37 -7.32 10.67 -11.41
CA ILE A 37 -6.81 10.07 -10.18
C ILE A 37 -7.88 9.10 -9.64
N GLU A 38 -7.54 7.82 -9.55
CA GLU A 38 -8.40 6.80 -8.93
C GLU A 38 -8.32 6.92 -7.40
N VAL A 39 -9.34 7.53 -6.80
CA VAL A 39 -9.49 7.65 -5.34
C VAL A 39 -10.39 6.54 -4.82
N HIS A 40 -9.96 5.82 -3.79
CA HIS A 40 -10.72 4.74 -3.17
C HIS A 40 -11.47 5.20 -1.92
N SER A 41 -10.86 6.07 -1.11
CA SER A 41 -11.53 6.65 0.05
C SER A 41 -10.94 8.00 0.44
N ILE A 42 -11.78 8.84 1.06
CA ILE A 42 -11.38 10.09 1.71
C ILE A 42 -12.05 10.13 3.08
N MET A 43 -11.31 10.53 4.11
CA MET A 43 -11.83 10.84 5.44
C MET A 43 -11.16 12.11 5.96
N ILE A 44 -11.96 13.09 6.40
CA ILE A 44 -11.49 14.38 6.91
C ILE A 44 -12.04 14.56 8.32
N LEU A 45 -11.16 14.83 9.27
CA LEU A 45 -11.51 15.15 10.64
C LEU A 45 -11.16 16.61 10.93
N ARG A 46 -11.97 17.24 11.78
CA ARG A 46 -11.70 18.53 12.40
C ARG A 46 -12.45 18.65 13.73
N GLU A 47 -11.87 19.32 14.72
CA GLU A 47 -12.44 19.47 16.07
C GLU A 47 -12.78 18.11 16.73
N GLY A 48 -11.92 17.12 16.48
CA GLY A 48 -12.08 15.76 17.00
C GLY A 48 -13.23 14.94 16.40
N LYS A 49 -13.90 15.44 15.37
CA LYS A 49 -15.00 14.73 14.67
C LYS A 49 -14.65 14.44 13.21
N VAL A 50 -15.18 13.35 12.67
CA VAL A 50 -15.21 13.11 11.22
C VAL A 50 -16.19 14.11 10.60
N ALA A 51 -15.63 15.09 9.88
CA ALA A 51 -16.38 16.09 9.14
C ALA A 51 -16.94 15.51 7.84
N TYR A 52 -16.16 14.66 7.18
CA TYR A 52 -16.52 14.05 5.90
C TYR A 52 -15.86 12.69 5.71
N GLU A 53 -16.58 11.75 5.10
CA GLU A 53 -16.07 10.43 4.73
C GLU A 53 -16.80 9.91 3.48
N THR A 54 -16.07 9.32 2.54
CA THR A 54 -16.61 8.71 1.30
C THR A 54 -15.71 7.57 0.81
N TRP A 55 -16.30 6.62 0.10
CA TRP A 55 -15.60 5.49 -0.54
C TRP A 55 -16.11 5.31 -1.97
N ALA A 56 -15.22 5.01 -2.90
CA ALA A 56 -15.60 4.59 -4.24
C ALA A 56 -15.91 3.10 -4.24
N ALA A 57 -17.14 2.70 -4.61
CA ALA A 57 -17.47 1.29 -4.75
C ALA A 57 -16.51 0.60 -5.76
N PRO A 58 -16.03 -0.63 -5.49
CA PRO A 58 -16.48 -1.55 -4.43
C PRO A 58 -15.78 -1.41 -3.07
N TYR A 59 -14.91 -0.41 -2.88
CA TYR A 59 -14.32 -0.14 -1.56
C TYR A 59 -15.39 0.38 -0.60
N SER A 60 -15.21 0.11 0.70
CA SER A 60 -16.16 0.51 1.74
C SER A 60 -15.45 0.60 3.11
N PRO A 61 -16.11 1.15 4.13
CA PRO A 61 -15.51 1.35 5.46
C PRO A 61 -15.01 0.07 6.13
N GLU A 62 -15.60 -1.08 5.78
CA GLU A 62 -15.28 -2.38 6.39
C GLU A 62 -14.05 -3.07 5.78
N TYR A 63 -13.65 -2.70 4.56
CA TYR A 63 -12.50 -3.32 3.91
C TYR A 63 -11.19 -2.64 4.30
N PRO A 64 -10.19 -3.40 4.78
CA PRO A 64 -8.85 -2.86 4.93
C PRO A 64 -8.21 -2.63 3.56
N HIS A 65 -7.24 -1.74 3.51
CA HIS A 65 -6.51 -1.35 2.31
C HIS A 65 -5.00 -1.45 2.55
N MET A 66 -4.23 -1.84 1.54
CA MET A 66 -2.77 -1.88 1.63
C MET A 66 -2.22 -0.46 1.82
N MET A 67 -1.31 -0.31 2.79
CA MET A 67 -0.81 1.00 3.24
C MET A 67 0.59 1.35 2.71
N TYR A 68 1.31 0.41 2.10
CA TYR A 68 2.70 0.60 1.64
C TYR A 68 3.54 1.32 2.71
N SER A 69 4.24 2.40 2.34
CA SER A 69 5.17 3.12 3.23
C SER A 69 4.54 3.78 4.45
N VAL A 70 3.21 3.94 4.55
CA VAL A 70 2.55 4.36 5.80
C VAL A 70 2.90 3.41 6.96
N SER A 71 3.18 2.13 6.66
CA SER A 71 3.66 1.13 7.62
C SER A 71 4.86 1.61 8.45
N LYS A 72 5.73 2.46 7.88
CA LYS A 72 6.92 2.99 8.56
C LYS A 72 6.56 3.84 9.78
N SER A 73 5.47 4.60 9.72
CA SER A 73 5.00 5.43 10.83
C SER A 73 4.50 4.56 12.01
N PHE A 74 3.92 3.39 11.72
CA PHE A 74 3.56 2.40 12.75
C PHE A 74 4.80 1.76 13.38
N THR A 75 5.80 1.39 12.55
CA THR A 75 7.09 0.87 13.04
C THR A 75 7.80 1.91 13.92
N SER A 76 7.85 3.17 13.49
CA SER A 76 8.36 4.29 14.29
C SER A 76 7.63 4.40 15.62
N THR A 77 6.30 4.27 15.63
CA THR A 77 5.51 4.27 16.87
C THR A 77 5.88 3.11 17.80
N ALA A 78 6.10 1.90 17.27
CA ALA A 78 6.56 0.75 18.05
C ALA A 78 7.92 1.02 18.71
N VAL A 79 8.87 1.61 17.97
CA VAL A 79 10.16 2.05 18.52
C VAL A 79 9.96 3.12 19.61
N GLY A 80 9.01 4.04 19.41
CA GLY A 80 8.65 5.05 20.41
C GLY A 80 8.17 4.46 21.73
N PHE A 81 7.31 3.43 21.68
CA PHE A 81 6.91 2.66 22.86
C PHE A 81 8.11 1.97 23.51
N ALA A 82 8.95 1.29 22.73
CA ALA A 82 10.12 0.62 23.27
C ALA A 82 11.11 1.57 23.96
N ILE A 83 11.29 2.78 23.42
CA ILE A 83 12.09 3.83 24.06
C ILE A 83 11.42 4.32 25.35
N ALA A 84 10.11 4.56 25.34
CA ALA A 84 9.38 4.98 26.53
C ALA A 84 9.41 3.94 27.66
N GLU A 85 9.45 2.66 27.29
CA GLU A 85 9.56 1.51 28.22
C GLU A 85 11.01 1.20 28.63
N GLY A 86 11.99 1.93 28.10
CA GLY A 86 13.41 1.74 28.42
C GLY A 86 14.05 0.49 27.81
N LEU A 87 13.41 -0.12 26.80
CA LEU A 87 13.91 -1.32 26.12
C LEU A 87 15.05 -1.01 25.13
N MET A 88 15.09 0.22 24.62
CA MET A 88 16.16 0.73 23.75
C MET A 88 16.24 2.26 23.83
N THR A 89 17.28 2.86 23.25
CA THR A 89 17.40 4.30 23.06
C THR A 89 17.65 4.62 21.59
N LEU A 90 17.64 5.90 21.22
CA LEU A 90 17.99 6.35 19.87
C LEU A 90 19.44 5.99 19.50
N GLU A 91 20.31 5.84 20.49
CA GLU A 91 21.72 5.51 20.37
C GLU A 91 22.00 4.00 20.43
N THR A 92 20.99 3.16 20.71
CA THR A 92 21.14 1.71 20.66
C THR A 92 21.65 1.29 19.28
N LYS A 93 22.82 0.66 19.27
CA LYS A 93 23.49 0.28 18.03
C LYS A 93 22.89 -1.00 17.46
N LEU A 94 22.76 -1.04 16.14
CA LEU A 94 22.25 -2.22 15.44
C LEU A 94 23.14 -3.44 15.74
N ILE A 95 24.46 -3.25 15.71
CA ILE A 95 25.44 -4.33 15.86
C ILE A 95 25.55 -4.89 17.28
N ASP A 96 25.04 -4.18 18.28
CA ASP A 96 25.01 -4.68 19.66
C ASP A 96 23.81 -5.62 19.88
N ILE A 97 22.74 -5.46 19.11
CA ILE A 97 21.58 -6.37 19.11
C ILE A 97 21.84 -7.64 18.27
N PHE A 98 22.66 -7.51 17.23
CA PHE A 98 23.02 -8.58 16.28
C PHE A 98 24.53 -8.85 16.25
N PRO A 99 25.17 -9.19 17.39
CA PRO A 99 26.63 -9.31 17.48
C PRO A 99 27.22 -10.39 16.56
N GLU A 100 26.43 -11.39 16.16
CA GLU A 100 26.85 -12.44 15.24
C GLU A 100 27.15 -11.95 13.81
N TYR A 101 26.65 -10.76 13.44
CA TYR A 101 26.94 -10.13 12.14
C TYR A 101 28.17 -9.22 12.19
N ARG A 102 28.89 -9.15 13.33
CA ARG A 102 30.08 -8.31 13.45
C ARG A 102 31.22 -8.90 12.61
N PRO A 103 31.74 -8.18 11.61
CA PRO A 103 32.80 -8.68 10.76
C PRO A 103 34.11 -8.84 11.54
N LYS A 104 34.97 -9.78 11.10
CA LYS A 104 36.31 -9.98 11.68
C LYS A 104 37.20 -8.73 11.55
N ILE A 105 37.06 -8.02 10.43
CA ILE A 105 37.69 -6.72 10.21
C ILE A 105 36.67 -5.67 10.62
N LYS A 106 37.04 -4.79 11.55
CA LYS A 106 36.15 -3.76 12.08
C LYS A 106 35.59 -2.89 10.96
N ASP A 107 34.26 -2.73 10.96
CA ASP A 107 33.54 -1.81 10.09
C ASP A 107 33.11 -0.58 10.90
N GLU A 108 33.81 0.53 10.73
CA GLU A 108 33.53 1.78 11.47
C GLU A 108 32.13 2.34 11.21
N ASN A 109 31.52 2.07 10.06
CA ASN A 109 30.14 2.50 9.79
C ASN A 109 29.17 1.65 10.60
N LEU A 110 29.39 0.34 10.65
CA LEU A 110 28.53 -0.57 11.41
C LEU A 110 28.54 -0.26 12.91
N GLU A 111 29.68 0.17 13.45
CA GLU A 111 29.83 0.59 14.84
C GLU A 111 29.13 1.92 15.19
N LYS A 112 28.73 2.70 14.18
CA LYS A 112 27.98 3.96 14.32
C LYS A 112 26.48 3.80 14.10
N LEU A 113 26.08 2.81 13.29
CA LEU A 113 24.69 2.61 12.91
C LEU A 113 23.81 2.29 14.14
N ASN A 114 22.77 3.09 14.35
CA ASN A 114 21.91 3.04 15.53
C ASN A 114 20.44 3.33 15.17
N VAL A 115 19.55 3.23 16.15
CA VAL A 115 18.10 3.44 15.99
C VAL A 115 17.77 4.79 15.35
N HIS A 116 18.43 5.89 15.77
CA HIS A 116 18.24 7.21 15.16
C HIS A 116 18.49 7.19 13.65
N HIS A 117 19.64 6.66 13.22
CA HIS A 117 20.01 6.59 11.80
C HIS A 117 19.03 5.76 10.97
N LEU A 118 18.47 4.69 11.54
CA LEU A 118 17.45 3.87 10.87
C LEU A 118 16.13 4.63 10.71
N LEU A 119 15.66 5.30 11.78
CA LEU A 119 14.40 6.05 11.77
C LEU A 119 14.43 7.28 10.85
N SER A 120 15.59 7.96 10.76
CA SER A 120 15.76 9.21 10.01
C SER A 120 16.22 9.00 8.56
N MET A 121 16.37 7.75 8.11
CA MET A 121 16.88 7.39 6.78
C MET A 121 18.33 7.88 6.51
N GLN A 122 19.14 7.88 7.56
CA GLN A 122 20.56 8.27 7.54
C GLN A 122 21.48 7.07 7.84
N SER A 123 21.01 5.85 7.56
CA SER A 123 21.79 4.63 7.80
C SER A 123 22.96 4.48 6.83
N GLY A 124 22.84 4.96 5.59
CA GLY A 124 23.89 4.84 4.57
C GLY A 124 24.01 3.47 3.93
N LYS A 125 23.13 2.50 4.24
CA LYS A 125 23.06 1.23 3.52
C LYS A 125 22.42 1.41 2.14
N ASN A 126 22.86 0.59 1.18
CA ASN A 126 22.36 0.62 -0.19
C ASN A 126 21.73 -0.73 -0.58
N VAL A 127 20.51 -0.97 -0.09
CA VAL A 127 19.72 -2.14 -0.51
C VAL A 127 18.95 -1.78 -1.78
N SER A 128 19.00 -2.67 -2.78
CA SER A 128 18.27 -2.47 -4.03
C SER A 128 16.76 -2.59 -3.80
N VAL A 129 15.99 -1.64 -4.32
CA VAL A 129 14.51 -1.71 -4.35
C VAL A 129 13.99 -2.89 -5.17
N PHE A 130 14.81 -3.41 -6.09
CA PHE A 130 14.52 -4.59 -6.91
C PHE A 130 15.06 -5.89 -6.30
N SER A 131 15.58 -5.84 -5.07
CA SER A 131 15.94 -7.08 -4.37
C SER A 131 14.70 -7.97 -4.25
N ASP A 132 14.90 -9.25 -4.55
CA ASP A 132 13.84 -10.24 -4.45
C ASP A 132 13.40 -10.39 -2.99
N LYS A 133 12.22 -9.85 -2.69
CA LYS A 133 11.63 -9.89 -1.35
C LYS A 133 11.19 -11.29 -0.97
N ALA A 134 11.04 -12.22 -1.91
CA ALA A 134 10.69 -13.60 -1.59
C ALA A 134 11.84 -14.41 -0.96
N LYS A 135 13.02 -13.80 -0.77
CA LYS A 135 14.17 -14.45 -0.12
C LYS A 135 14.05 -14.43 1.40
N ASN A 136 14.40 -15.53 2.04
CA ASN A 136 14.31 -15.73 3.50
C ASN A 136 15.49 -15.15 4.31
N HIS A 137 16.21 -14.15 3.79
CA HIS A 137 17.50 -13.70 4.38
C HIS A 137 17.64 -12.18 4.50
N TRP A 138 16.54 -11.45 4.75
CA TRP A 138 16.55 -9.98 4.74
C TRP A 138 17.52 -9.35 5.74
N ILE A 139 17.67 -9.93 6.94
CA ILE A 139 18.65 -9.45 7.93
C ILE A 139 20.06 -9.54 7.35
N LYS A 140 20.42 -10.73 6.84
CA LYS A 140 21.74 -10.98 6.25
C LYS A 140 21.99 -10.09 5.04
N ASP A 141 21.00 -9.95 4.16
CA ASP A 141 21.07 -9.09 2.98
C ASP A 141 21.31 -7.62 3.36
N TYR A 142 20.70 -7.13 4.45
CA TYR A 142 20.96 -5.79 4.96
C TYR A 142 22.40 -5.62 5.45
N PHE A 143 22.91 -6.57 6.25
CA PHE A 143 24.30 -6.51 6.75
C PHE A 143 25.31 -6.59 5.61
N ASP A 144 25.08 -7.47 4.62
CA ASP A 144 25.95 -7.67 3.46
C ASP A 144 25.86 -6.54 2.43
N SER A 145 24.82 -5.69 2.48
CA SER A 145 24.67 -4.58 1.55
C SER A 145 25.78 -3.54 1.71
N ALA A 146 26.17 -2.95 0.58
CA ALA A 146 27.21 -1.93 0.53
C ALA A 146 26.82 -0.64 1.25
N TRP A 147 27.81 0.09 1.76
CA TRP A 147 27.63 1.46 2.23
C TRP A 147 27.64 2.44 1.04
N LYS A 148 26.65 3.33 0.97
CA LYS A 148 26.64 4.50 0.08
C LYS A 148 27.30 5.71 0.75
N PHE A 149 27.15 5.84 2.06
CA PHE A 149 27.73 6.90 2.90
C PHE A 149 27.83 6.42 4.36
N SER A 150 28.47 7.20 5.24
CA SER A 150 28.63 6.83 6.66
C SER A 150 27.36 7.22 7.44
N PRO A 151 26.88 6.39 8.40
CA PRO A 151 25.71 6.74 9.18
C PRO A 151 25.84 8.12 9.85
N GLY A 152 24.84 8.98 9.64
CA GLY A 152 24.78 10.31 10.25
C GLY A 152 25.77 11.34 9.69
N ASP A 153 26.41 11.11 8.54
CA ASP A 153 27.37 12.06 7.94
C ASP A 153 26.73 13.26 7.20
N GLY A 154 25.41 13.40 7.30
CA GLY A 154 24.62 14.46 6.66
C GLY A 154 23.93 14.02 5.36
N HIS A 155 24.27 12.85 4.80
CA HIS A 155 23.55 12.28 3.68
C HIS A 155 22.27 11.55 4.10
N TRP A 156 21.39 11.31 3.12
CA TRP A 156 20.08 10.74 3.32
C TRP A 156 19.73 9.81 2.18
N GLN A 157 19.10 8.67 2.49
CA GLN A 157 18.62 7.72 1.50
C GLN A 157 17.42 6.95 2.04
N TYR A 158 16.30 7.07 1.32
CA TYR A 158 15.08 6.35 1.65
C TYR A 158 15.19 4.87 1.29
N ILE A 159 15.24 4.00 2.31
CA ILE A 159 15.16 2.54 2.14
C ILE A 159 14.22 1.93 3.18
N SER A 160 13.37 1.01 2.75
CA SER A 160 12.38 0.38 3.64
C SER A 160 13.01 -0.61 4.61
N GLU A 161 14.17 -1.13 4.28
CA GLU A 161 14.92 -2.12 5.04
C GLU A 161 15.45 -1.55 6.35
N ASN A 162 15.56 -0.23 6.48
CA ASN A 162 15.82 0.40 7.77
C ASN A 162 14.70 0.08 8.78
N GLN A 163 13.44 0.11 8.35
CA GLN A 163 12.30 -0.22 9.22
C GLN A 163 12.19 -1.72 9.47
N TYR A 164 12.52 -2.56 8.49
CA TYR A 164 12.65 -3.99 8.73
C TYR A 164 13.66 -4.30 9.85
N MET A 165 14.84 -3.67 9.82
CA MET A 165 15.82 -3.86 10.89
C MET A 165 15.34 -3.34 12.24
N LEU A 166 14.52 -2.29 12.30
CA LEU A 166 13.88 -1.84 13.55
C LEU A 166 12.88 -2.87 14.07
N CYS A 167 12.08 -3.50 13.21
CA CYS A 167 11.22 -4.62 13.57
C CYS A 167 12.04 -5.79 14.12
N ALA A 168 13.10 -6.19 13.43
CA ALA A 168 13.99 -7.27 13.87
C ALA A 168 14.65 -6.96 15.24
N MET A 169 15.06 -5.71 15.48
CA MET A 169 15.58 -5.27 16.79
C MET A 169 14.52 -5.41 17.88
N LEU A 170 13.29 -4.94 17.63
CA LEU A 170 12.18 -5.04 18.58
C LEU A 170 11.86 -6.50 18.91
N THR A 171 11.73 -7.36 17.90
CA THR A 171 11.48 -8.79 18.09
C THR A 171 12.59 -9.45 18.89
N ARG A 172 13.86 -9.12 18.62
CA ARG A 172 14.98 -9.70 19.35
C ARG A 172 15.05 -9.29 20.82
N ILE A 173 14.68 -8.04 21.12
CA ILE A 173 14.70 -7.50 22.49
C ILE A 173 13.51 -8.02 23.30
N THR A 174 12.35 -8.15 22.68
CA THR A 174 11.08 -8.43 23.38
C THR A 174 10.64 -9.89 23.31
N GLY A 175 11.06 -10.63 22.28
CA GLY A 175 10.53 -11.94 21.94
C GLY A 175 9.11 -11.90 21.34
N MET A 176 8.58 -10.72 21.01
CA MET A 176 7.25 -10.51 20.44
C MET A 176 7.35 -10.11 18.97
N SER A 177 6.34 -10.46 18.18
CA SER A 177 6.13 -9.81 16.88
C SER A 177 5.82 -8.32 17.09
N VAL A 178 6.02 -7.47 16.08
CA VAL A 178 5.68 -6.04 16.18
C VAL A 178 4.17 -5.85 16.31
N VAL A 179 3.36 -6.66 15.63
CA VAL A 179 1.91 -6.66 15.80
C VAL A 179 1.53 -7.06 17.23
N GLU A 180 2.12 -8.11 17.79
CA GLU A 180 1.89 -8.51 19.19
C GLU A 180 2.29 -7.40 20.16
N PHE A 181 3.44 -6.75 19.92
CA PHE A 181 3.93 -5.65 20.73
C PHE A 181 2.99 -4.44 20.70
N LEU A 182 2.50 -4.06 19.52
CA LEU A 182 1.59 -2.92 19.31
C LEU A 182 0.15 -3.20 19.72
N THR A 183 -0.30 -4.46 19.73
CA THR A 183 -1.71 -4.81 20.01
C THR A 183 -2.24 -4.19 21.31
N PRO A 184 -1.66 -4.46 22.49
CA PRO A 184 -2.16 -3.89 23.74
C PRO A 184 -1.84 -2.40 23.90
N ARG A 185 -0.86 -1.87 23.15
CA ARG A 185 -0.33 -0.51 23.30
C ARG A 185 -1.00 0.52 22.41
N LEU A 186 -1.40 0.10 21.21
CA LEU A 186 -1.86 0.98 20.15
C LEU A 186 -3.18 0.48 19.56
N PHE A 187 -3.24 -0.76 19.08
CA PHE A 187 -4.42 -1.23 18.33
C PHE A 187 -5.65 -1.34 19.24
N GLU A 188 -5.55 -2.02 20.38
CA GLU A 188 -6.68 -2.14 21.31
C GLU A 188 -7.13 -0.78 21.88
N PRO A 189 -6.26 0.13 22.36
CA PRO A 189 -6.68 1.45 22.84
C PRO A 189 -7.36 2.32 21.78
N LEU A 190 -6.99 2.20 20.51
CA LEU A 190 -7.63 2.89 19.39
C LEU A 190 -8.88 2.15 18.86
N GLY A 191 -9.15 0.93 19.35
CA GLY A 191 -10.21 0.08 18.83
C GLY A 191 -9.99 -0.30 17.36
N ILE A 192 -8.74 -0.54 16.99
CA ILE A 192 -8.31 -1.09 15.70
C ILE A 192 -8.25 -2.61 15.86
N ASP A 193 -8.92 -3.34 14.96
CA ASP A 193 -8.80 -4.80 14.90
C ASP A 193 -7.34 -5.15 14.58
N VAL A 194 -6.79 -6.23 15.15
CA VAL A 194 -5.39 -6.63 14.90
C VAL A 194 -5.15 -6.72 13.38
N PRO A 195 -4.34 -5.82 12.80
CA PRO A 195 -4.23 -5.72 11.36
C PRO A 195 -3.36 -6.84 10.81
N PHE A 196 -3.58 -7.19 9.55
CA PHE A 196 -2.60 -7.97 8.81
C PHE A 196 -1.37 -7.09 8.54
N TRP A 197 -0.19 -7.61 8.87
CA TRP A 197 1.10 -7.04 8.49
C TRP A 197 1.97 -8.15 7.94
N GLU A 198 2.36 -8.02 6.68
CA GLU A 198 3.28 -8.96 6.05
C GLU A 198 4.57 -9.13 6.86
N HIS A 199 5.00 -10.39 7.00
CA HIS A 199 6.20 -10.77 7.72
C HIS A 199 7.02 -11.77 6.91
N ASP A 200 8.30 -11.90 7.26
CA ASP A 200 9.18 -12.91 6.69
C ASP A 200 8.92 -14.32 7.29
N ILE A 201 9.70 -15.32 6.89
CA ILE A 201 9.54 -16.69 7.37
C ILE A 201 9.79 -16.85 8.87
N ASP A 202 10.57 -15.96 9.48
CA ASP A 202 10.90 -15.95 10.90
C ASP A 202 9.85 -15.19 11.73
N GLY A 203 8.81 -14.66 11.08
CA GLY A 203 7.70 -13.93 11.71
C GLY A 203 8.01 -12.46 11.99
N ILE A 204 9.07 -11.90 11.40
CA ILE A 204 9.42 -10.49 11.56
C ILE A 204 8.66 -9.67 10.52
N GLU A 205 7.84 -8.72 10.97
CA GLU A 205 7.10 -7.85 10.07
C GLU A 205 8.03 -7.02 9.17
N ALA A 206 7.62 -6.84 7.93
CA ALA A 206 8.36 -6.07 6.93
C ALA A 206 8.68 -4.64 7.39
N GLY A 207 7.82 -4.05 8.22
CA GLY A 207 8.04 -2.76 8.89
C GLY A 207 7.93 -1.53 7.98
N GLY A 208 8.45 -1.63 6.76
CA GLY A 208 8.44 -0.56 5.76
C GLY A 208 7.29 -0.62 4.76
N TRP A 209 6.58 -1.74 4.69
CA TRP A 209 5.41 -2.01 3.83
C TRP A 209 4.57 -3.13 4.46
N GLY A 210 3.52 -3.56 3.76
CA GLY A 210 2.78 -4.79 4.08
C GLY A 210 1.70 -4.65 5.15
N LEU A 211 1.54 -3.47 5.76
CA LEU A 211 0.44 -3.20 6.69
C LEU A 211 -0.87 -2.95 5.94
N TYR A 212 -1.96 -3.48 6.47
CA TYR A 212 -3.32 -3.29 5.97
C TYR A 212 -4.20 -2.63 7.03
N LEU A 213 -4.87 -1.53 6.66
CA LEU A 213 -5.72 -0.77 7.58
C LEU A 213 -7.01 -0.33 6.90
N LYS A 214 -8.11 -0.24 7.66
CA LYS A 214 -9.28 0.52 7.18
C LYS A 214 -8.96 2.01 7.18
N THR A 215 -9.66 2.78 6.36
CA THR A 215 -9.52 4.25 6.32
C THR A 215 -9.65 4.89 7.71
N GLU A 216 -10.64 4.44 8.51
CA GLU A 216 -10.86 4.96 9.86
C GLU A 216 -9.75 4.55 10.85
N ASP A 217 -9.10 3.41 10.64
CA ASP A 217 -8.02 2.94 11.51
C ASP A 217 -6.76 3.81 11.31
N LEU A 218 -6.44 4.16 10.06
CA LEU A 218 -5.42 5.17 9.76
C LEU A 218 -5.80 6.55 10.32
N ALA A 219 -7.08 6.95 10.20
CA ALA A 219 -7.55 8.22 10.75
C ALA A 219 -7.41 8.31 12.27
N LYS A 220 -7.75 7.24 13.01
CA LYS A 220 -7.53 7.17 14.46
C LYS A 220 -6.06 7.29 14.84
N PHE A 221 -5.18 6.63 14.09
CA PHE A 221 -3.73 6.72 14.30
C PHE A 221 -3.23 8.16 14.11
N MET A 222 -3.57 8.79 12.99
CA MET A 222 -3.15 10.17 12.71
C MET A 222 -3.80 11.19 13.66
N PHE A 223 -5.06 10.98 14.05
CA PHE A 223 -5.75 11.77 15.06
C PHE A 223 -5.10 11.66 16.43
N CYS A 224 -4.71 10.45 16.86
CA CYS A 224 -3.98 10.27 18.10
C CYS A 224 -2.64 11.04 18.08
N TYR A 225 -1.95 11.10 16.94
CA TYR A 225 -0.74 11.91 16.76
C TYR A 225 -1.01 13.42 16.83
N GLN A 226 -2.06 13.90 16.16
CA GLN A 226 -2.53 15.29 16.23
C GLN A 226 -2.83 15.70 17.67
N GLN A 227 -3.49 14.82 18.43
CA GLN A 227 -3.84 15.02 19.84
C GLN A 227 -2.70 14.67 20.81
N HIS A 228 -1.44 14.74 20.35
CA HIS A 228 -0.25 14.52 21.18
C HIS A 228 -0.23 13.19 21.94
N GLY A 229 -0.77 12.15 21.31
CA GLY A 229 -0.86 10.80 21.81
C GLY A 229 -2.11 10.51 22.64
N MET A 230 -3.01 11.48 22.80
CA MET A 230 -4.27 11.29 23.51
C MET A 230 -5.35 10.69 22.60
N PHE A 231 -6.08 9.71 23.13
CA PHE A 231 -7.27 9.16 22.49
C PHE A 231 -8.27 8.72 23.57
N ASN A 232 -9.54 9.14 23.45
CA ASN A 232 -10.60 8.87 24.44
C ASN A 232 -10.17 9.14 25.90
N GLY A 233 -9.47 10.27 26.12
CA GLY A 233 -9.01 10.69 27.45
C GLY A 233 -7.87 9.86 28.04
N LYS A 234 -7.23 8.98 27.25
CA LYS A 234 -6.05 8.20 27.66
C LYS A 234 -4.83 8.57 26.82
N GLN A 235 -3.66 8.61 27.46
CA GLN A 235 -2.39 8.70 26.75
C GLN A 235 -2.10 7.34 26.13
N VAL A 236 -2.36 7.20 24.83
CA VAL A 236 -2.10 5.98 24.06
C VAL A 236 -0.67 5.98 23.54
N ILE A 237 -0.29 6.96 22.73
CA ILE A 237 1.08 7.11 22.24
C ILE A 237 1.85 8.00 23.22
N PRO A 238 3.11 7.71 23.58
CA PRO A 238 3.87 8.59 24.46
C PRO A 238 3.95 10.01 23.88
N GLU A 239 3.49 11.03 24.62
CA GLU A 239 3.44 12.43 24.18
C GLU A 239 4.79 12.93 23.65
N LYS A 240 5.88 12.61 24.38
CA LYS A 240 7.24 12.96 23.93
C LYS A 240 7.56 12.37 22.55
N TRP A 241 7.08 11.15 22.26
CA TRP A 241 7.30 10.51 20.97
C TRP A 241 6.53 11.19 19.84
N THR A 242 5.27 11.62 20.07
CA THR A 242 4.49 12.30 19.03
C THR A 242 5.18 13.57 18.54
N TYR A 243 5.81 14.33 19.44
CA TYR A 243 6.61 15.50 19.06
C TYR A 243 7.93 15.14 18.39
N LEU A 244 8.66 14.14 18.92
CA LEU A 244 9.94 13.73 18.37
C LEU A 244 9.79 13.14 16.96
N ALA A 245 8.75 12.36 16.71
CA ALA A 245 8.60 11.65 15.45
C ALA A 245 8.31 12.57 14.26
N GLN A 246 7.51 13.63 14.45
CA GLN A 246 7.16 14.59 13.40
C GLN A 246 8.21 15.69 13.17
N LYS A 247 9.12 15.90 14.14
CA LYS A 247 10.20 16.88 14.03
C LYS A 247 11.16 16.47 12.92
N GLN A 248 11.61 17.43 12.12
CA GLN A 248 12.64 17.20 11.10
C GLN A 248 13.97 16.78 11.75
N HIS A 249 14.47 15.61 11.36
CA HIS A 249 15.78 15.06 11.76
C HIS A 249 16.76 14.97 10.59
N ALA A 250 16.27 14.95 9.36
CA ALA A 250 17.09 14.95 8.15
C ALA A 250 16.69 16.08 7.19
N ASN A 251 17.70 16.65 6.52
CA ASN A 251 17.48 17.50 5.36
C ASN A 251 17.57 16.64 4.10
N ASN A 252 16.42 16.25 3.57
CA ASN A 252 16.31 15.41 2.39
C ASN A 252 16.17 16.22 1.08
N SER A 253 16.11 17.56 1.14
CA SER A 253 15.99 18.40 -0.06
C SER A 253 17.08 18.21 -1.12
N PRO A 254 18.37 17.95 -0.78
CA PRO A 254 19.41 17.75 -1.78
C PRO A 254 19.35 16.38 -2.47
N PHE A 255 18.48 15.47 -2.01
CA PHE A 255 18.52 14.04 -2.35
C PHE A 255 17.25 13.55 -3.07
N THR A 256 16.34 14.46 -3.43
CA THR A 256 15.12 14.15 -4.19
C THR A 256 14.73 15.35 -5.05
N ASN A 257 14.07 15.09 -6.18
CA ASN A 257 13.50 16.12 -7.04
C ASN A 257 11.98 16.29 -6.85
N VAL A 258 11.37 15.51 -5.95
CA VAL A 258 9.94 15.59 -5.63
C VAL A 258 9.73 16.71 -4.62
N ILE A 259 9.00 17.76 -5.01
CA ILE A 259 8.87 19.02 -4.25
C ILE A 259 8.43 18.78 -2.80
N ASP A 260 7.33 18.05 -2.56
CA ASP A 260 6.85 17.77 -1.20
C ASP A 260 7.82 16.91 -0.39
N SER A 261 8.61 16.08 -1.07
CA SER A 261 9.62 15.25 -0.42
C SER A 261 10.84 16.07 -0.01
N GLN A 262 11.04 17.29 -0.50
CA GLN A 262 12.16 18.15 -0.11
C GLN A 262 11.91 18.91 1.21
N CYS A 263 10.71 18.86 1.77
CA CYS A 263 10.30 19.70 2.89
C CYS A 263 10.81 19.24 4.27
N GLY A 264 11.53 18.11 4.32
CA GLY A 264 12.10 17.54 5.54
C GLY A 264 11.51 16.19 5.91
N TYR A 265 12.29 15.42 6.66
CA TYR A 265 11.91 14.08 7.12
C TYR A 265 12.17 13.94 8.63
N GLY A 266 11.19 13.42 9.36
CA GLY A 266 11.27 13.07 10.77
C GLY A 266 11.56 11.58 10.99
N TYR A 267 11.07 11.02 12.10
CA TYR A 267 11.12 9.57 12.32
C TYR A 267 9.92 8.90 11.64
N CYS A 268 10.10 8.63 10.35
CA CYS A 268 9.08 8.02 9.49
C CYS A 268 7.82 8.88 9.28
N PHE A 269 7.97 10.20 9.34
CA PHE A 269 6.96 11.18 8.94
C PHE A 269 7.60 12.23 8.03
N TRP A 270 6.94 12.55 6.93
CA TRP A 270 7.36 13.63 6.04
C TRP A 270 6.80 14.97 6.52
N ARG A 271 7.51 16.08 6.27
CA ARG A 271 7.00 17.44 6.47
C ARG A 271 6.20 17.89 5.27
N CYS A 272 5.00 18.43 5.45
CA CYS A 272 4.16 18.91 4.34
C CYS A 272 4.79 20.08 3.58
N GLY A 273 4.66 20.11 2.25
CA GLY A 273 5.07 21.24 1.41
C GLY A 273 4.00 22.30 1.24
N GLY A 274 2.72 21.91 1.24
CA GLY A 274 1.59 22.84 1.05
C GLY A 274 1.08 23.52 2.32
N ILE A 275 1.37 22.96 3.51
CA ILE A 275 0.86 23.43 4.81
C ILE A 275 1.89 23.24 5.91
N ASN A 276 1.71 23.92 7.06
CA ASN A 276 2.44 23.57 8.27
C ASN A 276 1.89 22.27 8.86
N GLY A 277 2.49 21.15 8.48
CA GLY A 277 2.00 19.84 8.87
C GLY A 277 3.03 18.75 8.69
N TYR A 278 2.59 17.53 8.97
CA TYR A 278 3.34 16.31 8.71
C TYR A 278 2.42 15.25 8.12
N ARG A 279 3.01 14.26 7.46
CA ARG A 279 2.29 13.21 6.77
C ARG A 279 2.98 11.85 6.81
N ALA A 280 2.17 10.81 6.81
CA ALA A 280 2.56 9.45 6.50
C ALA A 280 2.15 9.17 5.05
N ASP A 281 3.14 8.87 4.20
CA ASP A 281 2.92 8.62 2.78
C ASP A 281 3.20 7.16 2.45
N GLY A 282 2.27 6.58 1.70
CA GLY A 282 2.36 5.27 1.09
C GLY A 282 2.21 5.40 -0.41
N MET A 283 3.00 4.61 -1.13
CA MET A 283 2.96 4.55 -2.59
C MET A 283 1.53 4.27 -3.09
N PHE A 284 1.24 4.74 -4.30
CA PHE A 284 -0.11 4.79 -4.87
C PHE A 284 -1.06 5.78 -4.16
N SER A 285 -0.50 6.79 -3.50
CA SER A 285 -1.22 7.87 -2.85
C SER A 285 -2.07 7.43 -1.64
N GLN A 286 -1.48 6.61 -0.75
CA GLN A 286 -2.03 6.38 0.58
C GLN A 286 -1.51 7.46 1.51
N PHE A 287 -2.37 8.35 1.99
CA PHE A 287 -1.94 9.50 2.77
C PHE A 287 -2.66 9.56 4.11
N GLY A 288 -1.90 9.81 5.17
CA GLY A 288 -2.39 10.36 6.43
C GLY A 288 -1.69 11.69 6.68
N ILE A 289 -2.43 12.79 6.69
CA ILE A 289 -1.91 14.16 6.76
C ILE A 289 -2.49 14.84 8.00
N VAL A 290 -1.64 15.54 8.75
CA VAL A 290 -2.03 16.36 9.89
C VAL A 290 -1.61 17.80 9.65
N SER A 291 -2.55 18.74 9.74
CA SER A 291 -2.25 20.17 9.87
C SER A 291 -2.01 20.50 11.34
N ASN A 292 -0.91 21.21 11.63
CA ASN A 292 -0.64 21.71 12.97
C ASN A 292 -1.44 22.97 13.30
N ASP A 293 -1.89 23.70 12.28
CA ASP A 293 -2.50 25.02 12.46
C ASP A 293 -4.03 24.97 12.48
N ASP A 294 -4.63 23.95 11.85
CA ASP A 294 -6.05 23.97 11.50
C ASP A 294 -6.91 22.90 12.19
N ASP A 295 -6.29 22.08 13.05
CA ASP A 295 -6.89 20.90 13.66
C ASP A 295 -7.48 19.92 12.64
N ILE A 296 -6.86 19.79 11.46
CA ILE A 296 -7.28 18.87 10.40
C ILE A 296 -6.45 17.59 10.40
N VAL A 297 -7.16 16.45 10.33
CA VAL A 297 -6.60 15.18 9.86
C VAL A 297 -7.24 14.82 8.53
N TYR A 298 -6.44 14.63 7.50
CA TYR A 298 -6.88 14.21 6.17
C TYR A 298 -6.32 12.82 5.87
N VAL A 299 -7.18 11.86 5.59
CA VAL A 299 -6.81 10.50 5.19
C VAL A 299 -7.37 10.20 3.81
N MET A 300 -6.55 9.57 2.97
CA MET A 300 -6.93 9.14 1.63
C MET A 300 -6.29 7.81 1.27
N THR A 301 -7.04 6.98 0.57
CA THR A 301 -6.53 5.80 -0.12
C THR A 301 -6.86 5.87 -1.60
N ALA A 302 -5.97 5.34 -2.44
CA ALA A 302 -6.05 5.53 -3.89
C ALA A 302 -5.27 4.44 -4.66
N GLY A 303 -5.38 4.50 -5.99
CA GLY A 303 -4.60 3.73 -6.97
C GLY A 303 -3.78 4.63 -7.90
N GLU A 304 -3.25 5.75 -7.42
CA GLU A 304 -2.50 6.73 -8.23
C GLU A 304 -1.02 6.75 -7.86
N ILE A 305 -0.17 6.34 -8.80
CA ILE A 305 1.27 6.21 -8.59
C ILE A 305 2.00 7.55 -8.56
N ASN A 306 1.52 8.56 -9.29
CA ASN A 306 2.08 9.90 -9.24
C ASN A 306 1.56 10.63 -8.00
N GLU A 307 2.21 10.36 -6.87
CA GLU A 307 1.83 10.89 -5.57
C GLU A 307 1.90 12.43 -5.51
N GLN A 308 2.82 13.05 -6.26
CA GLN A 308 2.93 14.51 -6.30
C GLN A 308 1.70 15.14 -6.96
N LYS A 309 1.25 14.58 -8.09
CA LYS A 309 0.04 15.02 -8.78
C LYS A 309 -1.19 14.95 -7.85
N THR A 310 -1.29 13.90 -7.03
CA THR A 310 -2.37 13.79 -6.03
C THR A 310 -2.25 14.86 -4.95
N ARG A 311 -1.06 15.06 -4.39
CA ARG A 311 -0.82 16.11 -3.38
C ARG A 311 -1.08 17.51 -3.92
N ASP A 312 -0.71 17.80 -5.17
CA ASP A 312 -0.98 19.09 -5.82
C ASP A 312 -2.48 19.39 -5.90
N CYS A 313 -3.33 18.37 -6.09
CA CYS A 313 -4.78 18.54 -5.99
C CYS A 313 -5.18 18.88 -4.55
N ILE A 314 -4.72 18.11 -3.55
CA ILE A 314 -5.01 18.37 -2.14
C ILE A 314 -4.61 19.79 -1.75
N TRP A 315 -3.38 20.22 -2.05
CA TRP A 315 -2.86 21.54 -1.69
C TRP A 315 -3.57 22.71 -2.36
N ARG A 316 -4.03 22.56 -3.60
CA ARG A 316 -4.83 23.59 -4.29
C ARG A 316 -6.14 23.90 -3.55
N HIS A 317 -6.72 22.90 -2.89
CA HIS A 317 -8.00 23.04 -2.22
C HIS A 317 -7.88 23.20 -0.70
N PHE A 318 -6.76 22.79 -0.10
CA PHE A 318 -6.62 22.70 1.36
C PHE A 318 -6.92 24.02 2.09
N ASN A 319 -6.37 25.14 1.61
CA ASN A 319 -6.58 26.45 2.24
C ASN A 319 -8.04 26.92 2.18
N ASN A 320 -8.82 26.43 1.22
CA ASN A 320 -10.23 26.77 1.06
C ASN A 320 -11.15 25.76 1.78
N LEU A 321 -10.61 24.68 2.36
CA LEU A 321 -11.42 23.72 3.13
C LEU A 321 -12.00 24.36 4.39
N ILE A 322 -11.34 25.38 4.95
CA ILE A 322 -11.72 25.98 6.23
C ILE A 322 -12.66 27.16 6.00
N ILE A 323 -13.81 27.12 6.68
CA ILE A 323 -14.83 28.16 6.68
C ILE A 323 -15.28 28.45 8.13
N GLU A 324 -16.08 29.51 8.32
CA GLU A 324 -16.73 29.78 9.60
C GLU A 324 -17.72 28.66 9.97
N ASN A 325 -17.67 28.21 11.23
CA ASN A 325 -18.55 27.16 11.76
C ASN A 325 -20.02 27.59 11.65
N ASP A 326 -20.92 26.60 11.46
CA ASP A 326 -22.37 26.79 11.31
C ASP A 326 -22.82 27.55 10.05
N SER A 327 -21.98 27.57 9.02
CA SER A 327 -22.42 27.90 7.66
C SER A 327 -23.48 26.89 7.18
N GLU A 328 -24.49 27.33 6.43
CA GLU A 328 -25.44 26.39 5.82
C GLU A 328 -24.73 25.48 4.80
N PRO A 329 -25.05 24.16 4.75
CA PRO A 329 -24.52 23.26 3.74
C PRO A 329 -24.76 23.79 2.33
N THR A 330 -23.69 24.14 1.64
CA THR A 330 -23.77 24.86 0.36
C THR A 330 -24.08 23.95 -0.84
N PRO A 331 -23.64 22.68 -0.90
CA PRO A 331 -24.32 21.64 -1.65
C PRO A 331 -25.42 21.01 -0.78
N LYS A 332 -26.62 20.89 -1.34
CA LYS A 332 -27.76 20.21 -0.68
C LYS A 332 -27.54 18.70 -0.50
N ASN A 333 -26.64 18.11 -1.29
CA ASN A 333 -26.28 16.71 -1.23
C ASN A 333 -24.83 16.57 -0.78
N LYS A 334 -24.54 15.51 -0.02
CA LYS A 334 -23.18 15.15 0.36
C LYS A 334 -22.36 14.89 -0.93
N PRO A 335 -21.19 15.50 -1.11
CA PRO A 335 -20.27 15.13 -2.18
C PRO A 335 -19.93 13.63 -2.05
N GLU A 336 -19.79 12.90 -3.16
CA GLU A 336 -19.47 11.48 -3.11
C GLU A 336 -18.47 11.11 -4.22
N LEU A 337 -17.62 10.12 -3.91
CA LEU A 337 -16.85 9.43 -4.94
C LEU A 337 -17.80 8.56 -5.77
N GLY A 338 -17.64 8.58 -7.09
CA GLY A 338 -18.36 7.66 -7.97
C GLY A 338 -17.89 6.22 -7.78
N ALA A 339 -18.71 5.26 -8.18
CA ALA A 339 -18.25 3.88 -8.33
C ALA A 339 -17.10 3.82 -9.35
N LEU A 340 -16.12 2.95 -9.11
CA LEU A 340 -15.05 2.71 -10.05
C LEU A 340 -15.60 2.04 -11.32
N PRO A 341 -15.14 2.44 -12.53
CA PRO A 341 -15.64 1.93 -13.80
C PRO A 341 -15.04 0.55 -14.14
N ASP A 342 -15.17 -0.40 -13.21
CA ASP A 342 -14.55 -1.71 -13.30
C ASP A 342 -15.41 -2.75 -14.01
N ASP A 343 -16.74 -2.61 -13.94
CA ASP A 343 -17.67 -3.63 -14.42
C ASP A 343 -17.64 -3.74 -15.95
N LEU A 344 -17.62 -4.98 -16.45
CA LEU A 344 -17.80 -5.25 -17.88
C LEU A 344 -19.26 -5.02 -18.27
N GLU A 345 -19.49 -4.30 -19.37
CA GLU A 345 -20.83 -4.19 -19.96
C GLU A 345 -21.40 -5.58 -20.31
N PRO A 346 -22.70 -5.83 -20.06
CA PRO A 346 -23.33 -7.09 -20.40
C PRO A 346 -23.33 -7.31 -21.92
N ARG A 347 -23.07 -8.55 -22.34
CA ARG A 347 -22.98 -8.93 -23.75
C ARG A 347 -23.69 -10.25 -24.02
N GLU A 348 -23.97 -10.52 -25.29
CA GLU A 348 -24.52 -11.82 -25.69
C GLU A 348 -23.55 -12.96 -25.35
N HIS A 349 -24.13 -14.06 -24.89
CA HIS A 349 -23.39 -15.27 -24.56
C HIS A 349 -22.85 -15.95 -25.82
N SER A 350 -21.62 -16.45 -25.75
CA SER A 350 -21.03 -17.24 -26.83
C SER A 350 -21.62 -18.65 -26.88
N ILE A 351 -21.80 -19.22 -28.07
CA ILE A 351 -22.20 -20.63 -28.19
C ILE A 351 -21.05 -21.57 -27.75
N PHE A 352 -19.82 -21.06 -27.68
CA PHE A 352 -18.66 -21.76 -27.18
C PHE A 352 -18.74 -22.12 -25.69
N GLU A 353 -19.58 -21.44 -24.89
CA GLU A 353 -19.77 -21.75 -23.46
C GLU A 353 -20.03 -23.24 -23.21
N LYS A 354 -20.93 -23.85 -23.99
CA LYS A 354 -21.25 -25.28 -23.90
C LYS A 354 -20.06 -26.20 -24.15
N SER A 355 -19.09 -25.74 -24.94
CA SER A 355 -17.88 -26.49 -25.25
C SER A 355 -16.78 -26.29 -24.22
N LEU A 356 -16.86 -25.25 -23.40
CA LEU A 356 -15.89 -24.88 -22.37
C LEU A 356 -16.36 -25.29 -20.96
N ASP A 357 -17.67 -25.30 -20.70
CA ASP A 357 -18.27 -25.53 -19.40
C ASP A 357 -17.73 -26.79 -18.71
N GLY A 358 -17.17 -26.59 -17.51
CA GLY A 358 -16.60 -27.66 -16.68
C GLY A 358 -15.28 -28.26 -17.19
N LYS A 359 -14.71 -27.79 -18.31
CA LYS A 359 -13.41 -28.26 -18.81
C LYS A 359 -12.26 -27.52 -18.15
N THR A 360 -11.13 -28.21 -18.04
CA THR A 360 -9.90 -27.64 -17.49
C THR A 360 -9.05 -27.04 -18.59
N ILE A 361 -8.73 -25.76 -18.47
CA ILE A 361 -7.67 -25.10 -19.22
C ILE A 361 -6.38 -25.26 -18.41
N ALA A 362 -5.50 -26.14 -18.87
CA ALA A 362 -4.17 -26.28 -18.27
C ALA A 362 -3.24 -25.23 -18.86
N MET A 363 -2.72 -24.35 -18.00
CA MET A 363 -1.89 -23.22 -18.43
C MET A 363 -0.40 -23.62 -18.48
N GLN A 364 0.33 -23.06 -19.42
CA GLN A 364 1.78 -23.25 -19.51
C GLN A 364 2.50 -22.25 -18.62
N ILE A 365 3.50 -22.75 -17.90
CA ILE A 365 4.44 -21.89 -17.17
C ILE A 365 5.29 -21.13 -18.20
N ASN A 366 5.28 -19.80 -18.14
CA ASN A 366 6.17 -18.98 -18.94
C ASN A 366 7.56 -18.94 -18.26
N PRO A 367 8.61 -19.54 -18.86
CA PRO A 367 9.92 -19.64 -18.24
C PRO A 367 10.63 -18.28 -18.13
N ILE A 368 10.34 -17.34 -19.04
CA ILE A 368 10.93 -16.00 -19.03
C ILE A 368 10.39 -15.20 -17.84
N LEU A 369 9.06 -15.25 -17.64
CA LEU A 369 8.41 -14.62 -16.48
C LEU A 369 8.91 -15.16 -15.15
N ASN A 370 9.03 -16.48 -15.03
CA ASN A 370 9.55 -17.12 -13.82
C ASN A 370 11.02 -16.76 -13.57
N ALA A 371 11.87 -16.77 -14.60
CA ALA A 371 13.27 -16.37 -14.47
C ALA A 371 13.43 -14.89 -14.07
N ALA A 372 12.49 -14.04 -14.46
CA ALA A 372 12.45 -12.63 -14.06
C ALA A 372 11.86 -12.40 -12.66
N GLY A 373 11.36 -13.45 -11.98
CA GLY A 373 10.75 -13.35 -10.66
C GLY A 373 9.32 -12.78 -10.65
N PHE A 374 8.66 -12.75 -11.82
CA PHE A 374 7.28 -12.27 -12.00
C PHE A 374 6.40 -13.38 -12.59
N PRO A 375 6.19 -14.51 -11.88
CA PRO A 375 5.26 -15.52 -12.36
C PRO A 375 3.86 -14.90 -12.56
N PHE A 376 3.12 -15.41 -13.54
CA PHE A 376 1.77 -14.92 -13.77
C PHE A 376 0.87 -15.21 -12.58
N SER A 377 0.24 -14.16 -12.06
CA SER A 377 -0.68 -14.17 -10.94
C SER A 377 -2.02 -13.53 -11.31
N MET A 378 -3.09 -13.98 -10.63
CA MET A 378 -4.37 -13.27 -10.64
C MET A 378 -4.34 -11.98 -9.82
N LEU A 379 -3.39 -11.81 -8.89
CA LEU A 379 -3.11 -10.52 -8.28
C LEU A 379 -2.27 -9.65 -9.24
N PRO A 380 -2.62 -8.37 -9.43
CA PRO A 380 -1.77 -7.41 -10.10
C PRO A 380 -0.40 -7.27 -9.41
N ILE A 381 0.66 -7.12 -10.21
CA ILE A 381 2.03 -6.92 -9.70
C ILE A 381 2.15 -5.75 -8.71
N PRO A 382 1.50 -4.59 -8.91
CA PRO A 382 1.52 -3.51 -7.92
C PRO A 382 1.11 -3.93 -6.49
N ILE A 383 0.32 -5.00 -6.35
CA ILE A 383 -0.06 -5.57 -5.06
C ILE A 383 1.07 -6.46 -4.51
N VAL A 384 1.63 -7.36 -5.32
CA VAL A 384 2.51 -8.43 -4.83
C VAL A 384 4.01 -8.17 -5.00
N TYR A 385 4.43 -7.10 -5.68
CA TYR A 385 5.85 -6.91 -6.01
C TYR A 385 6.75 -6.71 -4.77
N MET A 386 6.21 -6.07 -3.72
CA MET A 386 6.90 -5.92 -2.43
C MET A 386 6.73 -7.13 -1.52
N SER A 387 5.87 -8.08 -1.89
CA SER A 387 5.52 -9.17 -0.99
C SER A 387 6.60 -10.25 -0.93
N GLY A 388 6.88 -10.70 0.29
CA GLY A 388 7.73 -11.85 0.59
C GLY A 388 7.10 -13.18 0.17
N ASN A 389 5.77 -13.26 0.12
CA ASN A 389 5.08 -14.35 -0.55
C ASN A 389 4.54 -13.87 -1.90
N ARG A 390 5.02 -14.44 -3.00
CA ARG A 390 4.52 -14.11 -4.34
C ARG A 390 3.58 -15.21 -4.80
N ALA A 391 2.30 -14.86 -4.94
CA ALA A 391 1.36 -15.69 -5.70
C ALA A 391 1.83 -15.78 -7.16
N GLY A 392 1.62 -16.92 -7.80
CA GLY A 392 1.86 -17.06 -9.22
C GLY A 392 1.82 -18.49 -9.74
N ASN A 393 2.10 -18.64 -11.03
CA ASN A 393 1.93 -19.88 -11.79
C ASN A 393 0.48 -20.38 -11.73
N VAL A 394 -0.45 -19.50 -12.11
CA VAL A 394 -1.84 -19.90 -12.39
C VAL A 394 -1.83 -21.09 -13.35
N ASP A 395 -2.43 -22.19 -12.93
CA ASP A 395 -2.53 -23.42 -13.70
C ASP A 395 -3.98 -23.74 -14.07
N ASN A 396 -4.60 -24.75 -13.47
CA ASN A 396 -5.83 -25.35 -13.96
C ASN A 396 -7.03 -24.40 -13.82
N ILE A 397 -7.34 -23.62 -14.86
CA ILE A 397 -8.51 -22.74 -14.89
C ILE A 397 -9.73 -23.56 -15.32
N VAL A 398 -10.84 -23.44 -14.60
CA VAL A 398 -12.13 -24.04 -14.96
C VAL A 398 -13.20 -22.97 -14.91
N PHE A 399 -14.04 -22.91 -15.94
CA PHE A 399 -15.23 -22.07 -15.98
C PHE A 399 -16.49 -22.92 -15.84
N ARG A 400 -17.50 -22.40 -15.14
CA ARG A 400 -18.87 -22.94 -15.18
C ARG A 400 -19.87 -21.82 -15.40
N PHE A 401 -20.73 -21.97 -16.40
CA PHE A 401 -21.66 -20.92 -16.82
C PHE A 401 -23.08 -21.23 -16.31
N ASP A 402 -23.74 -20.23 -15.73
CA ASP A 402 -25.11 -20.33 -15.22
C ASP A 402 -25.85 -19.01 -15.38
N GLY A 403 -26.59 -18.90 -16.50
CA GLY A 403 -27.36 -17.71 -16.86
C GLY A 403 -26.52 -16.44 -16.81
N ASP A 404 -26.92 -15.49 -15.98
CA ASP A 404 -26.27 -14.19 -15.80
C ASP A 404 -24.96 -14.25 -14.98
N THR A 405 -24.42 -15.44 -14.72
CA THR A 405 -23.21 -15.64 -13.92
C THR A 405 -22.29 -16.71 -14.48
N CYS A 406 -21.01 -16.63 -14.11
CA CYS A 406 -20.03 -17.68 -14.37
C CYS A 406 -19.09 -17.82 -13.18
N THR A 407 -18.81 -19.04 -12.73
CA THR A 407 -17.74 -19.28 -11.77
C THR A 407 -16.42 -19.53 -12.50
N MET A 408 -15.35 -18.88 -12.07
CA MET A 408 -13.98 -19.19 -12.48
C MET A 408 -13.22 -19.74 -11.28
N SER A 409 -12.72 -20.97 -11.36
CA SER A 409 -11.81 -21.55 -10.38
C SER A 409 -10.42 -21.75 -10.98
N TRP A 410 -9.37 -21.58 -10.17
CA TRP A 410 -8.00 -21.81 -10.60
C TRP A 410 -7.11 -22.25 -9.44
N ASP A 411 -6.03 -22.96 -9.80
CA ASP A 411 -4.91 -23.23 -8.91
C ASP A 411 -3.82 -22.17 -9.14
N GLU A 412 -3.21 -21.66 -8.06
CA GLU A 412 -2.10 -20.71 -8.12
C GLU A 412 -1.13 -20.94 -6.95
N GLY A 413 0.04 -21.49 -7.25
CA GLY A 413 0.94 -22.00 -6.23
C GLY A 413 0.25 -23.12 -5.42
N ASP A 414 0.18 -22.95 -4.10
CA ASP A 414 -0.47 -23.89 -3.18
C ASP A 414 -1.95 -23.53 -2.90
N GLU A 415 -2.47 -22.46 -3.50
CA GLU A 415 -3.82 -21.96 -3.24
C GLU A 415 -4.78 -22.36 -4.36
N HIS A 416 -5.99 -22.78 -3.99
CA HIS A 416 -7.10 -23.00 -4.92
C HIS A 416 -8.17 -21.94 -4.64
N ASN A 417 -8.55 -21.18 -5.66
CA ASN A 417 -9.52 -20.09 -5.54
C ASN A 417 -10.68 -20.29 -6.50
N THR A 418 -11.85 -19.76 -6.12
CA THR A 418 -13.04 -19.70 -6.98
C THR A 418 -13.69 -18.33 -6.81
N ILE A 419 -13.93 -17.65 -7.93
CA ILE A 419 -14.71 -16.42 -7.98
C ILE A 419 -16.02 -16.66 -8.71
N LEU A 420 -17.08 -16.05 -8.23
CA LEU A 420 -18.31 -15.85 -8.99
C LEU A 420 -18.18 -14.54 -9.76
N CYS A 421 -18.43 -14.57 -11.06
CA CYS A 421 -18.42 -13.43 -11.95
C CYS A 421 -19.85 -13.11 -12.39
N GLY A 422 -20.25 -11.84 -12.33
CA GLY A 422 -21.49 -11.40 -12.98
C GLY A 422 -21.27 -11.20 -14.48
N MET A 423 -22.20 -11.73 -15.28
CA MET A 423 -22.25 -11.54 -16.73
C MET A 423 -23.37 -10.56 -17.15
N ASP A 424 -24.20 -10.13 -16.20
CA ASP A 424 -25.21 -9.09 -16.32
C ASP A 424 -24.65 -7.66 -16.16
N GLY A 425 -23.33 -7.52 -16.15
CA GLY A 425 -22.63 -6.27 -15.94
C GLY A 425 -22.66 -5.72 -14.51
N LYS A 426 -22.93 -6.58 -13.53
CA LYS A 426 -22.78 -6.23 -12.10
C LYS A 426 -21.76 -7.15 -11.46
N ALA A 427 -20.76 -6.61 -10.78
CA ALA A 427 -19.81 -7.44 -10.06
C ALA A 427 -20.49 -8.37 -9.04
N ARG A 428 -19.94 -9.58 -8.91
CA ARG A 428 -20.25 -10.50 -7.81
C ARG A 428 -19.06 -10.56 -6.86
N THR A 429 -19.33 -10.88 -5.60
CA THR A 429 -18.34 -10.87 -4.53
C THR A 429 -17.91 -12.29 -4.18
N SER A 430 -16.62 -12.52 -3.98
CA SER A 430 -16.09 -13.83 -3.57
C SER A 430 -14.86 -13.67 -2.66
N PRO A 431 -14.71 -14.46 -1.58
CA PRO A 431 -13.48 -14.48 -0.82
C PRO A 431 -12.40 -15.21 -1.63
N ILE A 432 -11.18 -14.66 -1.64
CA ILE A 432 -10.01 -15.31 -2.22
C ILE A 432 -8.83 -15.23 -1.25
N LYS A 433 -7.91 -16.19 -1.36
CA LYS A 433 -6.63 -16.18 -0.66
C LYS A 433 -5.49 -16.35 -1.65
N LEU A 434 -4.60 -15.37 -1.71
CA LEU A 434 -3.43 -15.37 -2.59
C LEU A 434 -2.28 -14.66 -1.89
N ALA A 435 -1.05 -15.13 -2.11
CA ALA A 435 0.16 -14.55 -1.52
C ALA A 435 0.10 -14.49 0.02
N GLY A 436 -0.57 -15.46 0.66
CA GLY A 436 -0.77 -15.49 2.11
C GLY A 436 -1.80 -14.48 2.64
N MET A 437 -2.45 -13.72 1.75
CA MET A 437 -3.40 -12.66 2.09
C MET A 437 -4.82 -13.03 1.70
N ASN A 438 -5.79 -12.65 2.54
CA ASN A 438 -7.20 -12.80 2.23
C ASN A 438 -7.72 -11.51 1.59
N PHE A 439 -8.43 -11.63 0.47
CA PHE A 439 -9.09 -10.52 -0.20
C PHE A 439 -10.57 -10.84 -0.41
N THR A 440 -11.34 -9.77 -0.60
CA THR A 440 -12.68 -9.85 -1.16
C THR A 440 -12.60 -9.45 -2.62
N ALA A 441 -12.79 -10.39 -3.53
CA ALA A 441 -12.77 -10.16 -4.96
C ALA A 441 -14.15 -9.71 -5.47
N PHE A 442 -14.17 -8.64 -6.27
CA PHE A 442 -15.32 -8.20 -7.05
C PHE A 442 -15.06 -8.52 -8.51
N SER A 443 -15.97 -9.26 -9.14
CA SER A 443 -15.70 -9.85 -10.45
C SER A 443 -16.86 -9.81 -11.42
N THR A 444 -16.54 -9.47 -12.67
CA THR A 444 -17.43 -9.56 -13.84
C THR A 444 -16.75 -10.35 -14.95
N ALA A 445 -17.53 -10.99 -15.80
CA ALA A 445 -17.04 -11.66 -17.00
C ALA A 445 -17.95 -11.37 -18.18
N ALA A 446 -17.40 -11.24 -19.38
CA ALA A 446 -18.18 -11.05 -20.59
C ALA A 446 -17.46 -11.62 -21.82
N TRP A 447 -18.23 -12.18 -22.75
CA TRP A 447 -17.73 -12.53 -24.07
C TRP A 447 -17.58 -11.27 -24.91
N LEU A 448 -16.36 -10.96 -25.35
CA LEU A 448 -16.10 -9.82 -26.23
C LEU A 448 -16.52 -10.13 -27.67
N ASP A 449 -16.38 -11.40 -28.05
CA ASP A 449 -16.79 -12.02 -29.30
C ASP A 449 -17.00 -13.52 -29.06
N GLU A 450 -17.34 -14.27 -30.11
CA GLU A 450 -17.62 -15.72 -30.06
C GLU A 450 -16.50 -16.55 -29.40
N ASN A 451 -15.24 -16.11 -29.49
CA ASN A 451 -14.09 -16.91 -29.05
C ASN A 451 -13.22 -16.17 -28.02
N THR A 452 -13.68 -15.06 -27.45
CA THR A 452 -12.89 -14.27 -26.51
C THR A 452 -13.67 -13.96 -25.25
N LEU A 453 -13.29 -14.57 -24.14
CA LEU A 453 -13.83 -14.30 -22.80
C LEU A 453 -12.91 -13.33 -22.06
N GLU A 454 -13.46 -12.25 -21.52
CA GLU A 454 -12.75 -11.35 -20.61
C GLU A 454 -13.29 -11.49 -19.19
N VAL A 455 -12.38 -11.51 -18.21
CA VAL A 455 -12.70 -11.48 -16.79
C VAL A 455 -12.00 -10.31 -16.14
N HIS A 456 -12.77 -9.53 -15.40
CA HIS A 456 -12.31 -8.45 -14.54
C HIS A 456 -12.41 -8.92 -13.08
N MET A 457 -11.34 -8.73 -12.31
CA MET A 457 -11.30 -9.07 -10.89
C MET A 457 -10.58 -7.98 -10.11
N ARG A 458 -11.30 -7.26 -9.24
CA ARG A 458 -10.70 -6.35 -8.26
C ARG A 458 -10.61 -7.05 -6.89
N PRO A 459 -9.40 -7.37 -6.40
CA PRO A 459 -9.21 -7.77 -5.01
C PRO A 459 -9.30 -6.52 -4.12
N VAL A 460 -10.48 -6.28 -3.52
CA VAL A 460 -10.67 -5.14 -2.61
C VAL A 460 -9.76 -5.30 -1.40
N GLY A 461 -9.05 -4.21 -1.11
CA GLY A 461 -7.90 -4.14 -0.22
C GLY A 461 -6.56 -3.99 -0.95
N GLY A 462 -6.53 -4.24 -2.25
CA GLY A 462 -5.47 -3.81 -3.17
C GLY A 462 -5.73 -2.44 -3.79
N ILE A 463 -4.86 -2.02 -4.72
CA ILE A 463 -4.89 -0.70 -5.37
C ILE A 463 -5.39 -0.69 -6.81
N CYS A 464 -5.59 -1.86 -7.43
CA CYS A 464 -6.00 -1.94 -8.81
C CYS A 464 -6.69 -3.27 -9.14
N MET A 465 -7.41 -3.26 -10.26
CA MET A 465 -8.06 -4.44 -10.83
C MET A 465 -7.13 -5.23 -11.75
N ARG A 466 -7.31 -6.56 -11.78
CA ARG A 466 -6.76 -7.48 -12.79
C ARG A 466 -7.77 -7.70 -13.92
N LYS A 467 -7.28 -7.70 -15.16
CA LYS A 467 -8.05 -8.10 -16.34
C LYS A 467 -7.35 -9.26 -17.03
N ILE A 468 -8.09 -10.30 -17.36
CA ILE A 468 -7.58 -11.41 -18.17
C ILE A 468 -8.46 -11.60 -19.40
N LYS A 469 -7.84 -11.66 -20.57
CA LYS A 469 -8.50 -11.98 -21.84
C LYS A 469 -8.08 -13.37 -22.30
N LEU A 470 -9.02 -14.28 -22.41
CA LEU A 470 -8.80 -15.63 -22.92
C LEU A 470 -9.36 -15.72 -24.34
N ASN A 471 -8.47 -15.91 -25.31
CA ASN A 471 -8.85 -16.19 -26.70
C ASN A 471 -8.76 -17.69 -26.97
N PHE A 472 -9.83 -18.26 -27.51
CA PHE A 472 -9.98 -19.68 -27.78
C PHE A 472 -9.82 -19.97 -29.28
N ASN A 473 -8.87 -20.83 -29.63
CA ASN A 473 -8.69 -21.35 -30.99
C ASN A 473 -8.72 -22.87 -30.94
N GLY A 474 -9.94 -23.42 -31.00
CA GLY A 474 -10.18 -24.84 -30.74
C GLY A 474 -9.78 -25.21 -29.31
N HIS A 475 -8.81 -26.12 -29.16
CA HIS A 475 -8.30 -26.54 -27.85
C HIS A 475 -7.16 -25.68 -27.33
N ILE A 476 -6.64 -24.74 -28.12
CA ILE A 476 -5.54 -23.86 -27.71
C ILE A 476 -6.15 -22.58 -27.13
N VAL A 477 -5.65 -22.16 -25.97
CA VAL A 477 -6.07 -20.93 -25.30
C VAL A 477 -4.88 -19.98 -25.24
N THR A 478 -5.11 -18.71 -25.57
CA THR A 478 -4.15 -17.63 -25.32
C THR A 478 -4.72 -16.71 -24.26
N LEU A 479 -4.11 -16.69 -23.07
CA LEU A 479 -4.45 -15.77 -21.99
C LEU A 479 -3.55 -14.54 -22.08
N ARG A 480 -4.15 -13.35 -22.08
CA ARG A 480 -3.44 -12.07 -22.00
C ARG A 480 -3.81 -11.37 -20.71
N PRO A 481 -2.89 -11.27 -19.75
CA PRO A 481 -3.13 -10.52 -18.54
C PRO A 481 -2.89 -9.03 -18.78
N SER A 482 -3.62 -8.20 -18.04
CA SER A 482 -3.31 -6.79 -17.88
C SER A 482 -3.83 -6.32 -16.52
N SER A 483 -3.39 -5.15 -16.09
CA SER A 483 -3.89 -4.51 -14.88
C SER A 483 -4.36 -3.12 -15.25
N GLN A 484 -5.31 -2.57 -14.48
CA GLN A 484 -5.79 -1.22 -14.73
C GLN A 484 -4.65 -0.19 -14.72
N MET A 485 -3.71 -0.35 -13.79
CA MET A 485 -2.45 0.37 -13.82
C MET A 485 -1.44 -0.40 -14.67
N PRO A 486 -0.99 0.15 -15.81
CA PRO A 486 0.00 -0.52 -16.64
C PRO A 486 1.36 -0.54 -15.94
N MET A 487 2.12 -1.63 -16.13
CA MET A 487 3.45 -1.77 -15.55
C MET A 487 4.45 -0.72 -16.01
N SER A 488 4.26 -0.12 -17.20
CA SER A 488 5.08 0.98 -17.68
C SER A 488 5.01 2.20 -16.77
N ALA A 489 3.81 2.56 -16.29
CA ALA A 489 3.64 3.67 -15.36
C ALA A 489 4.38 3.39 -14.03
N MET A 490 4.36 2.14 -13.57
CA MET A 490 5.12 1.70 -12.41
C MET A 490 6.64 1.76 -12.63
N ALA A 491 7.10 1.27 -13.77
CA ALA A 491 8.52 1.34 -14.14
C ALA A 491 9.01 2.78 -14.28
N GLU A 492 8.25 3.66 -14.93
CA GLU A 492 8.57 5.08 -15.10
C GLU A 492 8.63 5.81 -13.75
N SER A 493 7.63 5.63 -12.88
CA SER A 493 7.62 6.25 -11.56
C SER A 493 8.78 5.77 -10.69
N LEU A 494 9.09 4.47 -10.71
CA LEU A 494 10.24 3.94 -10.00
C LEU A 494 11.55 4.43 -10.63
N ALA A 495 11.62 4.53 -11.97
CA ALA A 495 12.80 5.02 -12.69
C ALA A 495 13.10 6.50 -12.42
N LEU A 496 12.08 7.33 -12.23
CA LEU A 496 12.24 8.73 -11.83
C LEU A 496 12.85 8.88 -10.42
N ASP A 497 12.68 7.89 -9.54
CA ASP A 497 13.43 7.80 -8.29
C ASP A 497 14.85 7.24 -8.49
N VAL A 498 15.05 6.38 -9.50
CA VAL A 498 16.31 5.64 -9.80
C VAL A 498 17.48 6.54 -10.23
N ASP A 499 17.22 7.75 -10.75
CA ASP A 499 18.27 8.74 -11.08
C ASP A 499 19.16 9.11 -9.88
N SER A 500 18.69 8.85 -8.65
CA SER A 500 19.44 9.05 -7.41
C SER A 500 20.21 7.81 -6.92
N PHE A 501 20.14 6.65 -7.62
CA PHE A 501 20.62 5.36 -7.10
C PHE A 501 21.65 4.59 -7.96
N PHE A 502 21.86 4.89 -9.26
CA PHE A 502 22.89 4.21 -10.08
C PHE A 502 24.03 5.12 -10.57
N PRO A 503 25.27 4.62 -10.68
CA PRO A 503 26.32 5.29 -11.43
C PRO A 503 25.94 5.43 -12.93
N PRO A 504 26.33 6.52 -13.61
CA PRO A 504 25.90 6.85 -14.99
C PRO A 504 26.14 5.77 -16.06
N ILE A 505 27.05 4.82 -15.82
CA ILE A 505 27.45 3.80 -16.78
C ILE A 505 26.44 2.63 -16.87
N LEU A 506 25.65 2.38 -15.82
CA LEU A 506 24.63 1.31 -15.80
C LEU A 506 23.24 1.78 -16.27
N HIS A 507 23.05 3.09 -16.38
CA HIS A 507 21.80 3.74 -16.82
C HIS A 507 21.27 3.18 -18.15
N LYS A 508 22.17 2.88 -19.10
CA LYS A 508 21.78 2.37 -20.42
C LYS A 508 21.26 0.93 -20.42
N PHE A 509 21.73 0.06 -19.55
CA PHE A 509 21.30 -1.35 -19.53
C PHE A 509 20.08 -1.57 -18.62
N GLY A 510 19.99 -0.82 -17.52
CA GLY A 510 18.82 -0.82 -16.64
C GLY A 510 17.58 -0.33 -17.37
N LEU A 511 17.63 0.85 -18.01
CA LEU A 511 16.49 1.40 -18.75
C LEU A 511 16.04 0.50 -19.91
N ILE A 512 16.96 -0.12 -20.66
CA ILE A 512 16.59 -1.05 -21.75
C ILE A 512 15.85 -2.28 -21.20
N ALA A 513 16.26 -2.81 -20.05
CA ALA A 513 15.55 -3.91 -19.39
C ALA A 513 14.19 -3.46 -18.81
N PHE A 514 14.09 -2.24 -18.30
CA PHE A 514 12.83 -1.64 -17.80
C PHE A 514 11.83 -1.33 -18.91
N ASP A 515 12.28 -0.77 -20.05
CA ASP A 515 11.42 -0.46 -21.20
C ASP A 515 10.82 -1.73 -21.83
N GLN A 516 11.53 -2.86 -21.75
CA GLN A 516 11.05 -4.16 -22.24
C GLN A 516 10.21 -4.92 -21.20
N LEU A 517 10.30 -4.56 -19.92
CA LEU A 517 9.66 -5.27 -18.81
C LEU A 517 8.12 -5.37 -18.96
N PRO A 518 7.39 -4.30 -19.35
CA PRO A 518 5.94 -4.40 -19.56
C PRO A 518 5.58 -5.42 -20.64
N GLY A 519 6.31 -5.43 -21.76
CA GLY A 519 6.09 -6.38 -22.85
C GLY A 519 6.40 -7.82 -22.48
N ILE A 520 7.32 -8.03 -21.52
CA ILE A 520 7.64 -9.35 -20.96
C ILE A 520 6.56 -9.79 -19.97
N ILE A 521 6.16 -8.92 -19.05
CA ILE A 521 5.20 -9.19 -17.97
C ILE A 521 3.79 -9.46 -18.51
N ASP A 522 3.33 -8.64 -19.46
CA ASP A 522 2.01 -8.76 -20.06
C ASP A 522 2.03 -9.70 -21.29
N ALA A 523 3.10 -10.49 -21.43
CA ALA A 523 3.23 -11.47 -22.51
C ALA A 523 2.08 -12.50 -22.45
N PRO A 524 1.55 -12.91 -23.62
CA PRO A 524 0.53 -13.94 -23.67
C PRO A 524 1.04 -15.26 -23.08
N ILE A 525 0.15 -15.95 -22.38
CA ILE A 525 0.40 -17.25 -21.77
C ILE A 525 -0.47 -18.26 -22.51
N LEU A 526 0.16 -19.34 -22.97
CA LEU A 526 -0.55 -20.38 -23.70
C LEU A 526 -1.16 -21.37 -22.71
N GLY A 527 -2.34 -21.89 -23.04
CA GLY A 527 -3.02 -22.95 -22.32
C GLY A 527 -3.64 -23.95 -23.28
N ARG A 528 -4.12 -25.06 -22.73
CA ARG A 528 -4.82 -26.10 -23.50
C ARG A 528 -6.05 -26.60 -22.76
N ILE A 529 -7.18 -26.63 -23.45
CA ILE A 529 -8.41 -27.27 -22.96
C ILE A 529 -8.20 -28.79 -22.95
N LYS A 530 -8.31 -29.40 -21.77
CA LYS A 530 -8.24 -30.85 -21.56
C LYS A 530 -9.62 -31.50 -21.61
#